data_AF-A0A820LME0-F1
#
_entry.id   AF-A0A820LME0-F1
#
_cell.length_a   1.000
_cell.length_b   1.000
_cell.length_c   1.000
_cell.angle_alpha   90.00
_cell.angle_beta   90.00
_cell.angle_gamma   90.00
#
_symmetry.space_group_name_H-M   'P 1'
#
loop_
_entity.id
_entity.type
_entity.pdbx_description
1 polymer ?
#
loop_
_entity_poly.entity_id
_entity_poly.type
_entity_poly.pdbx_seq_one_letter_code
_entity_poly.pdbx_strand_id
1 'polypeptide(L)'
;DQLNPLLDSLRTKDLNGVEKWMNNDHWQTFLQLLQIEFRNPQISMNPLSPINIQEQLSEWSCPQCTYLNIITHQQCDMCSSEKK
;
A
#
# COMPACT_ATOMS: atom_id res chain seq x y z
N ASP A 1 2.93 9.36 -22.27
CA ASP A 1 1.48 9.08 -22.26
C ASP A 1 1.10 7.64 -21.86
N GLN A 2 1.72 7.03 -20.85
CA GLN A 2 1.45 5.62 -20.51
C GLN A 2 0.14 5.39 -19.72
N LEU A 3 -0.38 6.45 -19.08
CA LEU A 3 -1.58 6.41 -18.23
C LEU A 3 -2.87 6.73 -19.00
N ASN A 4 -2.79 7.45 -20.12
CA ASN A 4 -3.98 7.88 -20.88
C ASN A 4 -4.89 6.72 -21.30
N PRO A 5 -4.37 5.56 -21.77
CA PRO A 5 -5.23 4.43 -22.11
C PRO A 5 -6.05 3.92 -20.92
N LEU A 6 -5.46 3.90 -19.71
CA LEU A 6 -6.19 3.53 -18.50
C LEU A 6 -7.27 4.56 -18.16
N LEU A 7 -6.94 5.86 -18.22
CA LEU A 7 -7.88 6.94 -17.91
C LEU A 7 -9.05 6.95 -18.89
N ASP A 8 -8.80 6.65 -20.16
CA ASP A 8 -9.84 6.51 -21.18
C ASP A 8 -10.74 5.31 -20.90
N SER A 9 -10.18 4.14 -20.59
CA SER A 9 -10.96 2.96 -20.23
C SER A 9 -11.78 3.16 -18.95
N LEU A 10 -11.25 3.84 -17.93
CA LEU A 10 -12.00 4.20 -16.72
C LEU A 10 -13.15 5.17 -17.02
N ARG A 11 -12.89 6.17 -17.85
CA ARG A 11 -13.88 7.18 -18.27
C ARG A 11 -15.03 6.56 -19.05
N THR A 12 -14.74 5.60 -19.93
CA THR A 12 -15.75 4.89 -20.74
C THR A 12 -16.32 3.65 -20.04
N LYS A 13 -15.84 3.33 -18.83
CA LYS A 13 -16.22 2.14 -18.05
C LYS A 13 -15.95 0.82 -18.81
N ASP A 14 -14.92 0.81 -19.66
CA ASP A 14 -14.47 -0.39 -20.35
C ASP A 14 -13.60 -1.26 -19.42
N LEU A 15 -14.22 -2.23 -18.78
CA LEU A 15 -13.56 -3.14 -17.84
C LEU A 15 -12.48 -4.01 -18.50
N ASN A 16 -12.66 -4.39 -19.76
CA ASN A 16 -11.68 -5.20 -20.48
C ASN A 16 -10.41 -4.38 -20.78
N GLY A 17 -10.58 -3.10 -21.12
CA GLY A 17 -9.48 -2.17 -21.28
C GLY A 17 -8.69 -1.96 -19.98
N VAL A 18 -9.39 -1.84 -18.85
CA VAL A 18 -8.76 -1.75 -17.52
C VAL A 18 -7.96 -3.02 -17.20
N GLU A 19 -8.57 -4.20 -17.36
CA GLU A 19 -7.90 -5.48 -17.08
C GLU A 19 -6.67 -5.69 -17.97
N LYS A 20 -6.78 -5.39 -19.26
CA LYS A 20 -5.66 -5.48 -20.21
C LYS A 20 -4.52 -4.55 -19.83
N TRP A 21 -4.83 -3.34 -19.37
CA TRP A 21 -3.80 -2.38 -18.97
C TRP A 21 -3.13 -2.77 -17.65
N MET A 22 -3.90 -3.27 -16.68
CA MET A 22 -3.40 -3.78 -15.40
C MET A 22 -2.45 -4.99 -15.55
N ASN A 23 -2.59 -5.78 -16.61
CA ASN A 23 -1.71 -6.91 -16.88
C ASN A 23 -0.38 -6.53 -17.58
N ASN A 24 -0.10 -5.23 -17.81
CA ASN A 24 1.17 -4.76 -18.39
C ASN A 24 2.20 -4.35 -17.32
N ASP A 25 3.48 -4.32 -17.71
CA ASP A 25 4.62 -3.96 -16.83
C ASP A 25 4.52 -2.56 -16.21
N HIS A 26 3.79 -1.64 -16.86
CA HIS A 26 3.60 -0.28 -16.35
C HIS A 26 2.78 -0.26 -15.06
N TRP A 27 1.81 -1.17 -14.91
CA TRP A 27 1.05 -1.30 -13.67
C TRP A 27 1.92 -1.87 -12.55
N GLN A 28 2.78 -2.84 -12.85
CA GLN A 28 3.72 -3.40 -11.88
C GLN A 28 4.70 -2.33 -11.37
N THR A 29 5.22 -1.49 -12.26
CA THR A 29 6.09 -0.37 -11.89
C THR A 29 5.34 0.63 -11.00
N PHE A 30 4.07 0.92 -11.30
CA PHE A 30 3.23 1.79 -10.48
C PHE A 30 2.98 1.18 -9.08
N LEU A 31 2.68 -0.11 -9.00
CA LEU A 31 2.56 -0.83 -7.73
C LEU A 31 3.87 -0.80 -6.95
N GLN A 32 5.02 -0.96 -7.61
CA GLN A 32 6.33 -0.91 -6.95
C GLN A 32 6.64 0.50 -6.40
N LEU A 33 6.25 1.56 -7.11
CA LEU A 33 6.38 2.93 -6.62
C LEU A 33 5.45 3.21 -5.44
N LEU A 34 4.20 2.73 -5.49
CA LEU A 34 3.29 2.80 -4.34
C LEU A 34 3.85 2.06 -3.12
N GLN A 35 4.43 0.87 -3.31
CA GLN A 35 5.08 0.12 -2.23
C GLN A 35 6.26 0.87 -1.59
N ILE A 36 6.95 1.73 -2.35
CA ILE A 36 8.04 2.57 -1.83
C ILE A 36 7.50 3.73 -0.97
N GLU A 37 6.33 4.30 -1.32
CA GLU A 37 5.66 5.32 -0.50
C GLU A 37 5.13 4.73 0.83
N PHE A 38 4.79 3.44 0.85
CA PHE A 38 4.31 2.72 2.04
C PHE A 38 5.40 1.82 2.68
N ARG A 39 6.67 2.27 2.72
CA ARG A 39 7.78 1.53 3.34
C ARG A 39 7.62 1.43 4.87
N ASN A 40 6.68 0.60 5.30
CA ASN A 40 6.67 -0.08 6.59
C ASN A 40 7.01 -1.57 6.31
N PRO A 41 8.20 -2.07 6.70
CA PRO A 41 8.75 -3.35 6.22
C PRO A 41 8.05 -4.62 6.73
N GLN A 42 6.83 -4.54 7.26
CA GLN A 42 6.12 -5.69 7.85
C GLN A 42 4.93 -6.20 7.01
N ILE A 43 4.53 -5.49 5.94
CA ILE A 43 3.35 -5.90 5.15
C ILE A 43 3.79 -6.78 3.99
N SER A 44 3.87 -8.10 4.24
CA SER A 44 3.78 -9.10 3.17
C SER A 44 2.38 -9.01 2.56
N MET A 45 2.17 -8.10 1.61
CA MET A 45 0.95 -8.01 0.81
C MET A 45 0.86 -9.27 -0.06
N ASN A 46 0.27 -10.32 0.49
CA ASN A 46 -0.17 -11.46 -0.27
C ASN A 46 -1.51 -11.06 -0.92
N PRO A 47 -1.62 -10.96 -2.26
CA PRO A 47 -2.78 -10.34 -2.93
C PRO A 47 -4.09 -11.14 -2.83
N LEU A 48 -4.12 -12.22 -2.05
CA LEU A 48 -5.25 -13.15 -1.92
C LEU A 48 -5.88 -13.18 -0.52
N SER A 49 -5.38 -12.40 0.45
CA SER A 49 -6.02 -12.31 1.77
C SER A 49 -7.07 -11.19 1.79
N PRO A 50 -8.29 -11.43 2.33
CA PRO A 50 -9.28 -10.37 2.50
C PRO A 50 -8.70 -9.29 3.42
N ILE A 51 -8.51 -8.10 2.87
CA ILE A 51 -7.97 -6.93 3.56
C ILE A 51 -8.99 -6.51 4.62
N ASN A 52 -8.69 -6.75 5.90
CA ASN A 52 -9.44 -6.13 6.99
C ASN A 52 -8.94 -4.69 7.18
N ILE A 53 -9.51 -3.78 6.40
CA ILE A 53 -9.11 -2.36 6.28
C ILE A 53 -9.15 -1.63 7.64
N GLN A 54 -9.98 -2.09 8.60
CA GLN A 54 -10.12 -1.46 9.92
C GLN A 54 -8.92 -1.67 10.84
N GLU A 55 -8.22 -2.82 10.75
CA GLU A 55 -7.04 -3.08 11.59
C GLU A 55 -5.76 -2.49 10.98
N GLN A 56 -5.69 -2.34 9.67
CA GLN A 56 -4.51 -1.83 8.96
C GLN A 56 -4.37 -0.30 8.96
N LEU A 57 -5.46 0.46 9.13
CA LEU A 57 -5.40 1.93 9.08
C LEU A 57 -5.07 2.60 10.42
N SER A 58 -4.96 1.82 11.50
CA SER A 58 -4.64 2.34 12.81
C SER A 58 -3.15 2.12 13.08
N GLU A 59 -2.33 3.12 12.82
CA GLU A 59 -0.89 3.14 13.12
C GLU A 59 -0.55 4.28 14.09
N TRP A 60 0.56 4.16 14.83
CA TRP A 60 1.14 5.26 15.62
C TRP A 60 2.60 5.48 15.24
N SER A 61 3.00 6.74 15.07
CA SER A 61 4.40 7.10 14.79
C SER A 61 5.21 7.12 16.09
N CYS A 62 6.32 6.38 16.11
CA CYS A 62 7.22 6.34 17.25
C CYS A 62 7.89 7.71 17.44
N PRO A 63 7.77 8.36 18.62
CA PRO A 63 8.39 9.67 18.84
C PRO A 63 9.92 9.63 18.92
N GLN A 64 10.53 8.44 19.03
CA GLN A 64 11.99 8.27 19.07
C GLN A 64 12.62 8.05 17.71
N CYS A 65 12.00 7.26 16.83
CA CYS A 65 12.59 6.87 15.55
C CYS A 65 11.67 7.08 14.34
N THR A 66 10.50 7.69 14.54
CA THR A 66 9.46 7.99 13.53
C THR A 66 8.80 6.79 12.85
N TYR A 67 9.22 5.58 13.18
CA TYR A 67 8.65 4.35 12.65
C TYR A 67 7.14 4.24 12.94
N LEU A 68 6.36 3.84 11.94
CA LEU A 68 4.93 3.61 12.07
C LEU A 68 4.69 2.19 12.61
N ASN A 69 4.24 2.10 13.85
CA ASN A 69 3.89 0.82 14.48
C ASN A 69 2.38 0.57 14.36
N ILE A 70 1.97 -0.69 14.36
CA ILE A 70 0.54 -1.03 14.42
C ILE A 70 -0.06 -0.55 15.76
N ILE A 71 -1.33 -0.11 15.76
CA ILE A 71 -1.95 0.48 16.96
C ILE A 71 -1.96 -0.46 18.17
N THR A 72 -1.98 -1.77 17.96
CA THR A 72 -2.00 -2.78 19.02
C THR A 72 -0.64 -2.97 19.70
N HIS A 73 0.47 -2.57 19.06
CA HIS A 73 1.80 -2.66 19.65
C HIS A 73 2.00 -1.57 20.72
N GLN A 74 2.47 -1.98 21.90
CA GLN A 74 2.80 -1.10 23.02
C GLN A 74 4.26 -0.64 23.02
N GLN A 75 5.10 -1.24 22.16
CA GLN A 75 6.50 -0.91 21.98
C GLN A 75 6.82 -0.80 20.49
N CYS A 76 7.84 -0.01 20.17
CA CYS A 76 8.27 0.19 18.80
C CYS A 76 9.06 -1.02 18.27
N ASP A 77 8.74 -1.51 17.08
CA ASP A 77 9.43 -2.67 16.49
C ASP A 77 10.89 -2.36 16.12
N MET A 78 11.21 -1.10 15.85
CA MET A 78 12.55 -0.69 15.42
C MET A 78 13.48 -0.31 16.57
N CYS A 79 12.95 0.31 17.62
CA CYS A 79 13.77 0.86 18.72
C CYS A 79 13.31 0.43 20.11
N SER A 80 12.29 -0.43 20.22
CA SER A 80 11.72 -0.96 21.46
C SER A 80 11.23 0.09 22.47
N SER A 81 11.13 1.36 22.06
CA SER A 81 10.59 2.44 22.88
C SER A 81 9.08 2.29 23.05
N GLU A 82 8.57 2.62 24.23
CA GLU A 82 7.15 2.49 24.55
C GLU A 82 6.26 3.46 23.75
N LYS A 83 5.03 3.04 23.51
CA LYS A 83 3.95 3.86 22.96
C LYS A 83 3.53 4.90 24.00
N LYS A 84 3.72 6.18 23.67
CA LYS A 84 3.29 7.31 24.50
C LYS A 84 1.96 7.87 24.03
#